data_AF-A0A533SPU0-F1
#
_entry.id   AF-A0A533SPU0-F1
#
_cell.length_a   1.000
_cell.length_b   1.000
_cell.length_c   1.000
_cell.angle_alpha   90.00
_cell.angle_beta   90.00
_cell.angle_gamma   90.00
#
_symmetry.space_group_name_H-M   'P 1'
#
loop_
_entity.id
_entity.type
_entity.pdbx_description
1 polymer ?
#
loop_
_entity_poly.entity_id
_entity_poly.type
_entity_poly.pdbx_seq_one_letter_code
_entity_poly.pdbx_strand_id
1 'polypeptide(L)' 'MTLMEKSQLAAICKQVYRRFPELDGRQPKVKAQGEDQVLLIFSARVSSANGHAMEKTVRVVASASGKVLKMSESR' A
#
# COMPACT_ATOMS: atom_id res chain seq x y z
N MET A 1 15.04 -15.67 5.19
CA MET A 1 13.76 -15.17 4.66
C MET A 1 13.26 -14.07 5.60
N THR A 2 13.60 -12.82 5.32
CA THR A 2 13.27 -11.70 6.21
C THR A 2 11.85 -11.26 5.91
N LEU A 3 10.88 -11.86 6.60
CA LEU A 3 9.50 -11.35 6.60
C LEU A 3 9.48 -10.01 7.35
N MET A 4 8.88 -9.00 6.74
CA MET A 4 8.71 -7.67 7.36
C MET A 4 7.92 -7.78 8.66
N GLU A 5 8.32 -7.04 9.70
CA GLU A 5 7.65 -7.08 10.99
C GLU A 5 6.30 -6.36 10.96
N LYS A 6 5.36 -6.80 11.81
CA LYS A 6 4.00 -6.21 11.90
C LYS A 6 4.03 -4.72 12.25
N SER A 7 4.98 -4.30 13.08
CA SER A 7 5.19 -2.91 13.49
C SER A 7 5.58 -2.02 12.31
N GLN A 8 6.49 -2.48 11.46
CA GLN A 8 6.94 -1.79 10.26
C GLN A 8 5.81 -1.69 9.23
N LEU A 9 5.07 -2.79 9.02
CA LEU A 9 3.89 -2.81 8.17
C LEU A 9 2.85 -1.78 8.62
N ALA A 10 2.55 -1.73 9.92
CA ALA A 10 1.61 -0.76 10.47
C ALA A 10 2.09 0.69 10.28
N ALA A 11 3.39 0.95 10.40
CA ALA A 11 3.96 2.27 10.14
C ALA A 11 3.81 2.68 8.66
N ILE A 12 4.08 1.75 7.72
CA ILE A 12 3.87 2.00 6.29
C ILE A 12 2.39 2.24 6.00
N CYS A 13 1.48 1.42 6.54
CA CYS A 13 0.04 1.61 6.35
C CYS A 13 -0.41 2.99 6.83
N LYS A 14 0.04 3.46 7.99
CA LYS A 14 -0.27 4.83 8.47
C LYS A 14 0.20 5.91 7.50
N GLN A 15 1.37 5.75 6.89
CA GLN A 15 1.87 6.69 5.87
C GLN A 15 1.02 6.67 4.60
N VAL A 16 0.58 5.48 4.18
CA VAL A 16 -0.29 5.29 3.02
C VAL A 16 -1.64 5.94 3.26
N TYR A 17 -2.28 5.70 4.41
CA TYR A 17 -3.60 6.24 4.72
C TYR A 17 -3.60 7.76 4.82
N ARG A 18 -2.52 8.36 5.33
CA ARG A 18 -2.35 9.82 5.32
C ARG A 18 -2.35 10.42 3.92
N ARG A 19 -1.83 9.69 2.93
CA ARG A 19 -1.77 10.13 1.53
C ARG A 19 -3.02 9.74 0.72
N PHE A 20 -3.63 8.61 1.07
CA PHE A 20 -4.79 8.02 0.41
C PHE A 20 -5.84 7.64 1.47
N PRO A 21 -6.62 8.60 1.99
CA PRO A 21 -7.60 8.36 3.04
C PRO A 21 -8.66 7.30 2.68
N GLU A 22 -8.95 7.10 1.39
CA GLU A 22 -9.85 6.06 0.90
C GLU A 22 -9.37 4.62 1.16
N LEU A 23 -8.08 4.48 1.52
CA LEU A 23 -7.45 3.21 1.90
C LEU A 23 -7.43 2.98 3.41
N ASP A 24 -7.88 3.93 4.23
CA ASP A 24 -7.80 3.81 5.69
C ASP A 24 -8.48 2.52 6.19
N GLY A 25 -7.78 1.81 7.08
CA GLY A 25 -8.19 0.50 7.60
C GLY A 25 -8.04 -0.68 6.63
N ARG A 26 -7.71 -0.47 5.34
CA ARG A 26 -7.55 -1.56 4.36
C ARG A 26 -6.17 -2.20 4.43
N GLN A 27 -6.13 -3.50 4.65
CA GLN A 27 -4.87 -4.24 4.66
C GLN A 27 -4.32 -4.44 3.24
N PRO A 28 -3.01 -4.18 3.02
CA PRO A 28 -2.39 -4.45 1.74
C PRO A 28 -2.10 -5.94 1.56
N LYS A 29 -2.06 -6.38 0.30
CA LYS A 29 -1.38 -7.61 -0.06
C LYS A 29 0.13 -7.36 -0.06
N VAL A 30 0.87 -8.09 0.76
CA VAL A 30 2.33 -7.99 0.84
C VAL A 30 2.96 -9.06 -0.05
N LYS A 31 3.88 -8.65 -0.91
CA LYS A 31 4.69 -9.54 -1.76
C LYS A 31 6.17 -9.23 -1.57
N ALA A 32 7.03 -10.25 -1.61
CA ALA A 32 8.46 -10.02 -1.71
C ALA A 32 8.80 -9.47 -3.10
N GLN A 33 9.70 -8.49 -3.16
CA GLN A 33 10.19 -7.90 -4.40
C GLN A 33 11.73 -7.85 -4.34
N GLY A 34 12.39 -8.92 -4.80
CA GLY A 34 13.84 -9.08 -4.61
C GLY A 34 14.20 -9.46 -3.18
N GLU A 35 15.48 -9.31 -2.80
CA GLU A 35 15.99 -9.74 -1.49
C GLU A 35 15.60 -8.80 -0.35
N ASP A 36 15.69 -7.48 -0.55
CA ASP A 36 15.55 -6.48 0.52
C ASP A 36 14.35 -5.55 0.38
N GLN A 37 13.41 -5.86 -0.53
CA GLN A 37 12.24 -5.03 -0.74
C GLN A 37 10.94 -5.83 -0.68
N VAL A 38 9.89 -5.14 -0.30
CA VAL A 38 8.53 -5.64 -0.27
C VAL A 38 7.63 -4.72 -1.07
N LEU A 39 6.68 -5.33 -1.77
CA LEU A 39 5.63 -4.67 -2.50
C LEU A 39 4.32 -4.80 -1.73
N LEU A 40 3.77 -3.68 -1.30
CA LEU A 40 2.46 -3.59 -0.69
C LEU A 40 1.46 -3.11 -1.74
N ILE A 41 0.39 -3.87 -1.94
CA ILE A 41 -0.66 -3.56 -2.92
C ILE A 41 -1.96 -3.33 -2.16
N PHE A 42 -2.45 -2.11 -2.20
CA PHE A 42 -3.74 -1.69 -1.66
C PHE A 42 -4.74 -1.56 -2.80
N SER A 43 -5.98 -1.97 -2.57
CA SER A 43 -7.08 -1.76 -3.52
C SER A 43 -8.29 -1.15 -2.81
N ALA A 44 -8.86 -0.12 -3.44
CA ALA A 44 -10.11 0.49 -3.04
C ALA A 44 -11.08 0.62 -4.20
N ARG A 45 -12.36 0.46 -3.87
CA ARG A 45 -13.45 0.83 -4.77
C ARG A 45 -13.86 2.24 -4.39
N VAL A 46 -13.66 3.19 -5.30
CA VAL A 46 -13.98 4.61 -5.12
C VAL A 46 -15.12 4.99 -6.04
N SER A 47 -16.08 5.75 -5.53
CA SER A 47 -17.17 6.29 -6.36
C SER A 47 -16.67 7.50 -7.12
N SER A 48 -16.76 7.47 -8.45
CA SER A 48 -16.50 8.62 -9.31
C SER A 48 -17.69 9.59 -9.25
N ALA A 49 -17.45 10.86 -9.60
CA ALA A 49 -18.47 11.91 -9.62
C ALA A 49 -19.70 11.55 -10.46
N ASN A 50 -19.54 10.67 -11.45
CA ASN A 50 -20.61 10.21 -12.33
C ASN A 50 -21.37 8.97 -11.78
N GLY A 51 -21.20 8.61 -10.50
CA GLY A 51 -21.88 7.48 -9.87
C GLY A 51 -21.30 6.10 -10.20
N HIS A 52 -20.32 6.02 -11.09
CA HIS A 52 -19.62 4.77 -11.41
C HIS A 52 -18.54 4.47 -10.37
N ALA A 53 -18.50 3.23 -9.89
CA ALA A 53 -17.43 2.77 -9.02
C ALA A 53 -16.20 2.37 -9.83
N MET A 54 -15.04 2.93 -9.47
CA MET A 54 -13.74 2.64 -10.08
C MET A 54 -12.83 1.93 -9.08
N GLU A 55 -11.96 1.05 -9.57
CA GLU A 55 -10.95 0.40 -8.74
C GLU A 55 -9.68 1.24 -8.71
N LYS A 56 -9.39 1.82 -7.54
CA LYS A 56 -8.13 2.47 -7.27
C LYS A 56 -7.16 1.47 -6.66
N THR A 57 -5.98 1.34 -7.27
CA THR A 57 -4.89 0.50 -6.74
C THR A 57 -3.70 1.37 -6.38
N VAL A 58 -3.17 1.21 -5.17
CA VAL A 58 -1.92 1.85 -4.72
C VAL A 58 -0.87 0.79 -4.46
N ARG A 59 0.30 0.96 -5.08
CA ARG A 59 1.46 0.09 -4.93
C ARG A 59 2.55 0.85 -4.17
N VAL A 60 3.09 0.22 -3.14
CA VAL A 60 4.15 0.78 -2.31
C VAL A 60 5.31 -0.19 -2.31
N VAL A 61 6.47 0.29 -2.74
CA VAL A 61 7.73 -0.43 -2.57
C VAL A 61 8.38 0.08 -1.30
N ALA A 62 8.68 -0.82 -0.37
CA ALA A 62 9.39 -0.50 0.86
C ALA A 62 10.58 -1.43 1.05
N SER A 63 11.61 -0.98 1.74
CA SER A 63 12.71 -1.84 2.17
C SER A 63 12.25 -2.80 3.27
N ALA A 64 13.02 -3.88 3.51
CA ALA A 64 12.83 -4.77 4.64
C ALA A 64 12.91 -4.05 6.01
N SER A 65 13.57 -2.89 6.08
CA SER A 65 13.62 -2.04 7.27
C SER A 65 12.38 -1.16 7.47
N GLY A 66 11.40 -1.20 6.55
CA GLY A 66 10.16 -0.44 6.63
C GLY A 66 10.22 0.96 6.03
N LYS A 67 11.32 1.32 5.34
CA LYS A 67 11.45 2.61 4.63
C LYS A 67 10.69 2.54 3.31
N VAL A 68 9.76 3.46 3.09
CA VAL A 68 9.08 3.57 1.79
C VAL A 68 10.07 4.12 0.74
N LEU A 69 10.25 3.37 -0.35
CA LEU A 69 11.12 3.71 -1.47
C LEU A 69 10.33 4.38 -2.61
N LYS A 70 9.12 3.86 -2.89
CA LYS A 70 8.26 4.37 -3.96
C LYS A 70 6.79 4.15 -3.66
N MET A 71 5.94 5.08 -4.08
CA MET A 71 4.50 4.92 -4.13
C MET A 71 4.00 5.18 -5.56
N SER A 72 3.02 4.41 -6.01
CA SER A 72 2.39 4.58 -7.33
C SER A 72 0.90 4.25 -7.24
N GLU A 73 0.06 4.99 -7.95
CA GLU A 73 -1.38 4.74 -7.99
C GLU A 73 -1.88 4.55 -9.43
N SER A 74 -2.93 3.75 -9.58
CA SER A 74 -3.70 3.60 -10.81
C SER A 74 -5.20 3.67 -10.48
N ARG A 75 -6.00 4.19 -11.41
CA ARG A 75 -7.46 4.38 -11.29
C ARG A 75 -8.16 3.83 -12.51
#